data_AF-A0A0R0EHV8-F1
#
_entry.id   AF-A0A0R0EHV8-F1
#
_cell.length_a   1.000
_cell.length_b   1.000
_cell.length_c   1.000
_cell.angle_alpha   90.00
_cell.angle_beta   90.00
_cell.angle_gamma   90.00
#
_symmetry.space_group_name_H-M   'P 1'
#
loop_
_entity.id
_entity.type
_entity.pdbx_description
1 polymer ?
#
loop_
_entity_poly.entity_id
_entity_poly.type
_entity_poly.pdbx_seq_one_letter_code
_entity_poly.pdbx_strand_id
1 'polypeptide(L)'
;MLLMPVAYYYFFTSKVKRSIVYGDQPRNRLDLYLPANIGEPKPVLIFVTGGAWIIGYKAWGSLLGLQLAERGIIVACIDYRIYLMGQSADAHISSCALLEQAARESEKVESVPWSISQLKAYLGLSGGYNLLDLVDHFHNRGLDRSIFLSIMEGENSLKEFSPEIKIQDPCLKSSIPHFPPVYLVHGTADYSIPSVA
;
A
#
# COMPACT_ATOMS: atom_id res chain seq x y z
N MET A 1 -1.05 25.44 13.04
CA MET A 1 -1.09 26.53 12.04
C MET A 1 -0.06 26.37 10.89
N LEU A 2 0.92 25.46 10.95
CA LEU A 2 2.00 25.36 9.95
C LEU A 2 1.63 24.65 8.63
N LEU A 3 0.58 23.82 8.60
CA LEU A 3 0.30 22.97 7.43
C LEU A 3 -0.22 23.77 6.22
N MET A 4 -1.08 24.76 6.43
CA MET A 4 -1.67 25.53 5.33
C MET A 4 -0.62 26.37 4.57
N PRO A 5 0.30 27.09 5.23
CA PRO A 5 1.41 27.75 4.54
C PRO A 5 2.29 26.76 3.78
N VAL A 6 2.69 25.65 4.39
CA VAL A 6 3.55 24.64 3.74
C VAL A 6 2.88 24.06 2.51
N ALA A 7 1.58 23.73 2.59
CA ALA A 7 0.81 23.25 1.44
C ALA A 7 0.76 24.31 0.32
N TYR A 8 0.51 25.58 0.66
CA TYR A 8 0.52 26.66 -0.32
C TYR A 8 1.88 26.76 -1.03
N TYR A 9 2.98 26.79 -0.28
CA TYR A 9 4.32 26.80 -0.89
C TYR A 9 4.55 25.57 -1.75
N TYR A 10 4.21 24.37 -1.26
CA TYR A 10 4.38 23.13 -2.01
C TYR A 10 3.64 23.12 -3.36
N PHE A 11 2.40 23.63 -3.40
CA PHE A 11 1.61 23.61 -4.63
C PHE A 11 1.92 24.75 -5.59
N PHE A 12 2.23 25.95 -5.07
CA PHE A 12 2.23 27.18 -5.86
C PHE A 12 3.60 27.84 -6.04
N THR A 13 4.66 27.41 -5.34
CA THR A 13 5.99 27.99 -5.54
C THR A 13 6.70 27.37 -6.76
N SER A 14 7.41 28.19 -7.53
CA SER A 14 8.25 27.73 -8.64
C SER A 14 9.53 27.02 -8.19
N LYS A 15 9.91 27.18 -6.91
CA LYS A 15 11.07 26.55 -6.27
C LYS A 15 10.87 25.06 -6.00
N VAL A 16 9.63 24.55 -6.07
CA VAL A 16 9.32 23.14 -5.90
C VAL A 16 8.94 22.57 -7.27
N LYS A 17 9.80 21.70 -7.81
CA LYS A 17 9.50 20.93 -9.02
C LYS A 17 8.91 19.60 -8.59
N ARG A 18 7.60 19.43 -8.79
CA ARG A 18 6.85 18.26 -8.30
C ARG A 18 6.84 17.11 -9.31
N SER A 19 6.77 15.89 -8.80
CA SER A 19 6.49 14.66 -9.55
C SER A 19 7.43 14.39 -10.73
N ILE A 20 8.70 14.78 -10.62
CA ILE A 20 9.75 14.48 -11.59
C ILE A 20 9.92 12.95 -11.67
N VAL A 21 9.81 12.39 -12.86
CA VAL A 21 9.98 10.95 -13.10
C VAL A 21 11.46 10.58 -13.02
N TYR A 22 11.79 9.53 -12.28
CA TYR A 22 13.13 8.95 -12.25
C TYR A 22 13.18 7.46 -12.63
N GLY A 23 12.02 6.84 -12.88
CA GLY A 23 11.92 5.47 -13.37
C GLY A 23 10.51 5.10 -13.81
N ASP A 24 10.32 3.86 -14.24
CA ASP A 24 9.13 3.49 -15.03
C ASP A 24 7.87 3.23 -14.21
N GLN A 25 8.01 2.98 -12.90
CA GLN A 25 6.87 2.65 -12.04
C GLN A 25 6.13 3.92 -11.59
N PRO A 26 4.81 3.87 -11.31
CA PRO A 26 4.03 5.08 -11.03
C PRO A 26 4.55 5.92 -9.85
N ARG A 27 5.11 5.24 -8.83
CA ARG A 27 5.72 5.87 -7.65
C ARG A 27 7.20 6.24 -7.82
N ASN A 28 7.83 5.96 -8.96
CA ASN A 28 9.21 6.36 -9.23
C ASN A 28 9.27 7.85 -9.62
N ARG A 29 8.88 8.69 -8.66
CA ARG A 29 8.79 10.14 -8.80
C ARG A 29 9.43 10.82 -7.61
N LEU A 30 9.95 12.03 -7.82
CA LEU A 30 10.51 12.85 -6.75
C LEU A 30 10.01 14.28 -6.85
N ASP A 31 10.02 14.97 -5.71
CA ASP A 31 9.86 16.41 -5.63
C ASP A 31 11.22 17.04 -5.33
N LEU A 32 11.58 18.05 -6.12
CA LEU A 32 12.85 18.76 -6.00
C LEU A 32 12.62 20.15 -5.44
N TYR A 33 13.26 20.46 -4.32
CA TYR A 33 13.24 21.75 -3.65
C TYR A 33 14.54 22.49 -3.94
N LEU A 34 14.43 23.64 -4.59
CA LEU A 34 15.56 24.38 -5.12
C LEU A 34 15.84 25.65 -4.28
N PRO A 35 17.12 25.94 -3.98
CA PRO A 35 17.51 27.21 -3.38
C PRO A 35 17.25 28.37 -4.36
N ALA A 36 17.19 29.59 -3.84
CA ALA A 36 16.92 30.78 -4.65
C ALA A 36 18.01 31.07 -5.70
N ASN A 37 19.27 30.73 -5.40
CA ASN A 37 20.41 30.95 -6.29
C ASN A 37 21.11 29.61 -6.60
N ILE A 38 21.12 29.24 -7.90
CA ILE A 38 21.70 27.98 -8.42
C ILE A 38 23.01 28.27 -9.19
N GLY A 39 23.57 29.49 -9.10
CA GLY A 39 24.75 29.89 -9.89
C GLY A 39 26.06 29.19 -9.52
N GLU A 40 26.12 28.52 -8.38
CA GLU A 40 27.28 27.75 -7.92
C GLU A 40 26.84 26.33 -7.56
N PRO A 41 27.72 25.32 -7.63
CA PRO A 41 27.45 23.98 -7.13
C PRO A 41 26.93 24.01 -5.68
N LYS A 42 25.77 23.41 -5.44
CA LYS A 42 25.14 23.34 -4.12
C LYS A 42 25.15 21.90 -3.60
N PRO A 43 25.23 21.70 -2.27
CA PRO A 43 25.05 20.38 -1.69
C PRO A 43 23.64 19.86 -2.02
N VAL A 44 23.56 18.54 -2.20
CA VAL A 44 22.31 17.84 -2.52
C VAL A 44 21.99 16.88 -1.38
N LEU A 45 20.77 16.95 -0.85
CA LEU A 45 20.22 15.99 0.09
C LEU A 45 19.15 15.15 -0.63
N ILE A 46 19.30 13.83 -0.60
CA ILE A 46 18.22 12.91 -0.97
C ILE A 46 17.48 12.54 0.31
N PHE A 47 16.22 12.94 0.39
CA PHE A 47 15.36 12.60 1.52
C PHE A 47 14.43 11.44 1.14
N VAL A 48 14.65 10.30 1.77
CA VAL A 48 13.82 9.11 1.62
C VAL A 48 12.69 9.19 2.66
N THR A 49 11.50 9.61 2.22
CA THR A 49 10.33 9.66 3.10
C THR A 49 9.82 8.25 3.39
N GLY A 50 9.28 8.02 4.58
CA GLY A 50 8.49 6.81 4.85
C GLY A 50 8.56 6.33 6.28
N GLY A 51 8.14 5.08 6.47
CA GLY A 51 8.22 4.34 7.73
C GLY A 51 8.21 2.84 7.43
N ALA A 52 9.26 2.13 7.84
CA ALA A 52 9.42 0.69 7.63
C ALA A 52 9.15 0.18 6.19
N TRP A 53 9.27 1.03 5.18
CA TRP A 53 8.97 0.75 3.77
C TRP A 53 7.51 0.41 3.45
N ILE A 54 6.61 0.54 4.42
CA ILE A 54 5.16 0.21 4.28
C ILE A 54 4.29 1.45 4.09
N ILE A 55 4.82 2.64 4.41
CA ILE A 55 4.15 3.92 4.26
C ILE A 55 5.14 4.98 3.80
N GLY A 56 4.63 6.02 3.15
CA GLY A 56 5.42 7.18 2.75
C GLY A 56 4.81 7.90 1.57
N TYR A 57 5.15 9.17 1.42
CA TYR A 57 4.83 9.97 0.25
C TYR A 57 5.78 11.16 0.17
N LYS A 58 6.32 11.46 -1.03
CA LYS A 58 7.31 12.53 -1.24
C LYS A 58 6.93 13.90 -0.65
N ALA A 59 5.64 14.24 -0.64
CA ALA A 59 5.18 15.52 -0.10
C ALA A 59 5.33 15.64 1.44
N TRP A 60 5.49 14.52 2.16
CA TRP A 60 5.76 14.54 3.61
C TRP A 60 7.10 15.20 3.92
N GLY A 61 8.04 15.21 2.97
CA GLY A 61 9.30 15.94 3.07
C GLY A 61 9.21 17.43 2.78
N SER A 62 8.01 17.99 2.54
CA SER A 62 7.87 19.39 2.09
C SER A 62 8.40 20.43 3.07
N LEU A 63 8.10 20.29 4.37
CA LEU A 63 8.61 21.22 5.37
C LEU A 63 10.14 21.19 5.43
N LEU A 64 10.73 19.99 5.49
CA LEU A 64 12.18 19.80 5.50
C LEU A 64 12.82 20.34 4.22
N GLY A 65 12.25 20.00 3.06
CA GLY A 65 12.74 20.41 1.75
C GLY A 65 12.77 21.93 1.60
N LEU A 66 11.70 22.62 2.01
CA LEU A 66 11.64 24.09 2.00
C LEU A 66 12.68 24.70 2.94
N GLN A 67 12.80 24.20 4.17
CA GLN A 67 13.71 24.74 5.18
C GLN A 67 15.19 24.57 4.83
N LEU A 68 15.56 23.47 4.18
CA LEU A 68 16.94 23.25 3.73
C LEU A 68 17.23 23.97 2.40
N ALA A 69 16.23 24.11 1.51
CA ALA A 69 16.36 24.92 0.31
C ALA A 69 16.62 26.40 0.62
N GLU A 70 15.99 26.94 1.68
CA GLU A 70 16.30 28.28 2.19
C GLU A 70 17.76 28.43 2.63
N ARG A 71 18.42 27.34 3.04
CA ARG A 71 19.82 27.31 3.48
C ARG A 71 20.81 26.97 2.36
N GLY A 72 20.37 27.02 1.11
CA GLY A 72 21.24 26.79 -0.05
C GLY A 72 21.44 25.31 -0.40
N ILE A 73 20.64 24.39 0.14
CA ILE A 73 20.73 22.95 -0.12
C ILE A 73 19.65 22.52 -1.11
N ILE A 74 20.01 21.79 -2.16
CA ILE A 74 19.02 21.18 -3.05
C ILE A 74 18.48 19.93 -2.34
N VAL A 75 17.16 19.82 -2.19
CA VAL A 75 16.55 18.63 -1.57
C VAL A 75 15.72 17.87 -2.59
N ALA A 76 16.00 16.58 -2.76
CA ALA A 76 15.19 15.66 -3.53
C ALA A 76 14.41 14.75 -2.58
N CYS A 77 13.10 14.97 -2.46
CA CYS A 77 12.21 14.09 -1.71
C CYS A 77 11.70 13.00 -2.64
N ILE A 78 12.15 11.77 -2.43
CA ILE A 78 11.81 10.66 -3.32
C ILE A 78 10.56 9.93 -2.85
N ASP A 79 9.74 9.54 -3.81
CA ASP A 79 8.70 8.53 -3.68
C ASP A 79 9.21 7.22 -4.28
N TYR A 80 8.70 6.08 -3.82
CA TYR A 80 9.10 4.75 -4.26
C TYR A 80 7.96 3.76 -3.99
N ARG A 81 8.03 2.56 -4.60
CA ARG A 81 7.04 1.50 -4.35
C ARG A 81 7.17 0.95 -2.94
N ILE A 82 6.06 0.85 -2.22
CA ILE A 82 6.01 0.41 -0.82
C ILE A 82 5.61 -1.07 -0.71
N TYR A 83 5.91 -1.68 0.42
CA TYR A 83 5.41 -3.01 0.76
C TYR A 83 4.04 -2.90 1.41
N LEU A 84 3.07 -3.69 0.96
CA LEU A 84 1.81 -3.85 1.69
C LEU A 84 1.98 -5.03 2.64
N MET A 85 1.76 -4.81 3.93
CA MET A 85 1.95 -5.83 4.95
C MET A 85 0.75 -5.83 5.88
N GLY A 86 0.23 -7.03 6.17
CA GLY A 86 -0.83 -7.20 7.14
C GLY A 86 -0.58 -8.41 8.04
N GLN A 87 -1.21 -8.42 9.21
CA GLN A 87 -1.11 -9.52 10.18
C GLN A 87 -2.51 -9.98 10.61
N SER A 88 -2.72 -11.31 10.68
CA SER A 88 -3.98 -11.92 11.09
C SER A 88 -5.17 -11.38 10.27
N ALA A 89 -6.16 -10.75 10.92
CA ALA A 89 -7.29 -10.14 10.26
C ALA A 89 -6.89 -9.05 9.24
N ASP A 90 -5.81 -8.31 9.48
CA ASP A 90 -5.33 -7.32 8.52
C ASP A 90 -4.69 -7.97 7.30
N ALA A 91 -4.03 -9.14 7.44
CA ALA A 91 -3.57 -9.92 6.29
C ALA A 91 -4.76 -10.38 5.42
N HIS A 92 -5.82 -10.86 6.07
CA HIS A 92 -7.07 -11.20 5.39
C HIS A 92 -7.67 -9.99 4.65
N ILE A 93 -7.94 -8.88 5.34
CA ILE A 93 -8.57 -7.69 4.75
C ILE A 93 -7.71 -7.07 3.64
N SER A 94 -6.40 -6.93 3.87
CA SER A 94 -5.49 -6.35 2.89
C SER A 94 -5.37 -7.20 1.62
N SER A 95 -5.41 -8.53 1.74
CA SER A 95 -5.43 -9.42 0.57
C SER A 95 -6.75 -9.32 -0.21
N CYS A 96 -7.90 -9.25 0.49
CA CYS A 96 -9.20 -8.98 -0.15
C CYS A 96 -9.20 -7.65 -0.91
N ALA A 97 -8.72 -6.57 -0.28
CA ALA A 97 -8.64 -5.25 -0.90
C ALA A 97 -7.70 -5.22 -2.11
N LEU A 98 -6.58 -5.96 -2.04
CA LEU A 98 -5.64 -6.07 -3.15
C LEU A 98 -6.24 -6.81 -4.35
N LEU A 99 -6.96 -7.90 -4.12
CA LEU A 99 -7.67 -8.64 -5.17
C LEU A 99 -8.81 -7.81 -5.78
N GLU A 100 -9.57 -7.10 -4.96
CA GLU A 100 -10.63 -6.21 -5.45
C GLU A 100 -10.07 -5.08 -6.32
N GLN A 101 -8.96 -4.47 -5.90
CA GLN A 101 -8.30 -3.45 -6.70
C GLN A 101 -7.78 -4.01 -8.02
N ALA A 102 -7.21 -5.22 -8.02
CA ALA A 102 -6.76 -5.89 -9.24
C ALA A 102 -7.94 -6.18 -10.20
N ALA A 103 -9.11 -6.55 -9.68
CA ALA A 103 -10.32 -6.72 -10.49
C ALA A 103 -10.76 -5.40 -11.12
N ARG A 104 -10.83 -4.31 -10.35
CA ARG A 104 -11.19 -2.97 -10.85
C ARG A 104 -10.25 -2.48 -11.95
N GLU A 105 -8.95 -2.71 -11.81
CA GLU A 105 -7.96 -2.38 -12.85
C GLU A 105 -8.15 -3.20 -14.13
N SER A 106 -8.61 -4.45 -14.01
CA SER A 106 -8.84 -5.33 -15.16
C SER A 106 -10.07 -4.94 -15.98
N GLU A 107 -11.13 -4.46 -15.34
CA GLU A 107 -12.37 -4.05 -15.98
C GLU A 107 -12.24 -2.72 -16.75
N LYS A 108 -11.08 -2.03 -16.62
CA LYS A 108 -10.81 -0.70 -17.21
C LYS A 108 -11.89 0.35 -16.86
N VAL A 109 -12.60 0.15 -15.76
CA VAL A 109 -13.64 1.06 -15.28
C VAL A 109 -12.98 2.23 -14.57
N GLU A 110 -13.29 3.45 -15.03
CA GLU A 110 -12.93 4.76 -14.45
C GLU A 110 -11.47 4.95 -13.98
N SER A 111 -11.15 6.18 -13.57
CA SER A 111 -9.87 6.49 -12.96
C SER A 111 -9.78 5.83 -11.58
N VAL A 112 -9.04 4.72 -11.47
CA VAL A 112 -8.75 4.11 -10.17
C VAL A 112 -7.91 5.04 -9.28
N PRO A 113 -8.20 5.13 -7.96
CA PRO A 113 -7.50 6.05 -7.06
C PRO A 113 -6.03 5.69 -6.80
N TRP A 114 -5.68 4.42 -6.99
CA TRP A 114 -4.31 3.89 -6.90
C TRP A 114 -4.18 2.66 -7.81
N SER A 115 -2.96 2.23 -8.09
CA SER A 115 -2.70 0.99 -8.84
C SER A 115 -1.92 -0.03 -8.02
N ILE A 116 -2.20 -1.32 -8.20
CA ILE A 116 -1.43 -2.42 -7.60
C ILE A 116 0.06 -2.36 -7.95
N SER A 117 0.40 -1.79 -9.11
CA SER A 117 1.79 -1.56 -9.56
C SER A 117 2.57 -0.58 -8.67
N GLN A 118 1.89 0.17 -7.81
CA GLN A 118 2.52 1.02 -6.81
C GLN A 118 3.12 0.24 -5.64
N LEU A 119 2.73 -1.03 -5.46
CA LEU A 119 3.24 -1.91 -4.43
C LEU A 119 4.48 -2.65 -4.94
N LYS A 120 5.47 -2.84 -4.07
CA LYS A 120 6.69 -3.59 -4.34
C LYS A 120 6.48 -5.09 -4.15
N ALA A 121 5.78 -5.46 -3.08
CA ALA A 121 5.36 -6.81 -2.75
C ALA A 121 4.24 -6.74 -1.69
N TYR A 122 3.52 -7.84 -1.54
CA TYR A 122 2.56 -8.07 -0.46
C TYR A 122 3.12 -9.09 0.54
N LEU A 123 3.00 -8.82 1.84
CA LEU A 123 3.43 -9.68 2.94
C LEU A 123 2.25 -9.96 3.87
N GLY A 124 1.76 -11.19 3.85
CA GLY A 124 0.71 -11.66 4.76
C GLY A 124 1.32 -12.46 5.91
N LEU A 125 1.19 -11.97 7.15
CA LEU A 125 1.61 -12.69 8.35
C LEU A 125 0.42 -13.34 9.05
N SER A 126 0.47 -14.65 9.27
CA SER A 126 -0.57 -15.39 10.02
C SER A 126 -2.01 -15.10 9.52
N GLY A 127 -2.19 -14.88 8.21
CA GLY A 127 -3.48 -14.51 7.62
C GLY A 127 -4.39 -15.71 7.39
N GLY A 128 -5.70 -15.49 7.47
CA GLY A 128 -6.69 -16.47 7.01
C GLY A 128 -7.10 -16.14 5.58
N TYR A 129 -6.98 -17.09 4.65
CA TYR A 129 -7.22 -16.86 3.23
C TYR A 129 -8.44 -17.62 2.70
N ASN A 130 -8.96 -18.55 3.49
CA ASN A 130 -10.18 -19.28 3.23
C ASN A 130 -11.06 -19.32 4.48
N LEU A 131 -12.12 -18.51 4.46
CA LEU A 131 -12.99 -18.36 5.62
C LEU A 131 -13.89 -19.57 5.84
N LEU A 132 -14.12 -20.41 4.83
CA LEU A 132 -14.91 -21.62 5.00
C LEU A 132 -14.22 -22.59 5.96
N ASP A 133 -12.89 -22.72 5.83
CA ASP A 133 -12.07 -23.57 6.71
C ASP A 133 -11.92 -23.00 8.13
N LEU A 134 -12.24 -21.71 8.31
CA LEU A 134 -12.17 -21.03 9.61
C LEU A 134 -13.47 -21.07 10.41
N VAL A 135 -14.63 -21.34 9.80
CA VAL A 135 -15.93 -21.39 10.50
C VAL A 135 -15.87 -22.38 11.66
N ASP A 136 -15.51 -23.63 11.37
CA ASP A 136 -15.47 -24.70 12.35
C ASP A 136 -14.31 -24.53 13.34
N HIS A 137 -13.16 -24.05 12.85
CA HIS A 137 -12.01 -23.74 13.70
C HIS A 137 -12.39 -22.71 14.78
N PHE A 138 -12.99 -21.58 14.39
CA PHE A 138 -13.41 -20.55 15.34
C PHE A 138 -14.53 -21.03 16.27
N HIS A 139 -15.48 -21.83 15.77
CA HIS A 139 -16.51 -22.44 16.61
C HIS A 139 -15.92 -23.32 17.71
N ASN A 140 -15.00 -24.22 17.36
CA ASN A 140 -14.33 -25.09 18.32
C ASN A 140 -13.47 -24.30 19.34
N ARG A 141 -13.18 -23.03 19.03
CA ARG A 141 -12.41 -22.10 19.86
C ARG A 141 -13.29 -21.12 20.66
N GLY A 142 -14.62 -21.24 20.56
CA GLY A 142 -15.59 -20.49 21.36
C GLY A 142 -16.33 -19.37 20.63
N LEU A 143 -16.07 -19.12 19.35
CA LEU A 143 -16.84 -18.17 18.54
C LEU A 143 -17.96 -18.90 17.80
N ASP A 144 -19.20 -18.77 18.28
CA ASP A 144 -20.34 -19.48 17.70
C ASP A 144 -20.50 -19.24 16.19
N ARG A 145 -20.85 -20.29 15.43
CA ARG A 145 -21.00 -20.22 13.96
C ARG A 145 -22.00 -19.13 13.56
N SER A 146 -23.11 -18.99 14.28
CA SER A 146 -24.13 -18.00 13.96
C SER A 146 -23.59 -16.57 14.10
N ILE A 147 -22.72 -16.32 15.08
CA ILE A 147 -22.07 -15.02 15.28
C ILE A 147 -21.07 -14.76 14.15
N PHE A 148 -20.20 -15.73 13.87
CA PHE A 148 -19.21 -15.58 12.80
C PHE A 148 -19.88 -15.36 11.45
N LEU A 149 -20.87 -16.17 11.09
CA LEU A 149 -21.62 -16.02 9.84
C LEU A 149 -22.40 -14.70 9.79
N SER A 150 -22.93 -14.22 10.92
CA SER A 150 -23.60 -12.92 10.95
C SER A 150 -22.63 -11.77 10.68
N ILE A 151 -21.38 -11.85 11.16
CA ILE A 151 -20.31 -10.89 10.86
C ILE A 151 -19.92 -10.98 9.37
N MET A 152 -19.85 -12.18 8.83
CA MET A 152 -19.46 -12.45 7.44
C MET A 152 -20.62 -12.37 6.44
N GLU A 153 -21.76 -11.80 6.82
CA GLU A 153 -22.93 -11.62 5.95
C GLU A 153 -23.49 -12.93 5.36
N GLY A 154 -23.40 -14.03 6.11
CA GLY A 154 -23.93 -15.35 5.77
C GLY A 154 -22.93 -16.28 5.10
N GLU A 155 -23.29 -17.56 5.01
CA GLU A 155 -22.41 -18.63 4.51
C GLU A 155 -22.03 -18.46 3.03
N ASN A 156 -22.97 -17.99 2.21
CA ASN A 156 -22.72 -17.77 0.78
C ASN A 156 -21.66 -16.67 0.54
N SER A 157 -21.59 -15.69 1.44
CA SER A 157 -20.67 -14.55 1.35
C SER A 157 -19.23 -14.91 1.74
N LEU A 158 -19.01 -16.05 2.41
CA LEU A 158 -17.67 -16.50 2.80
C LEU A 158 -16.72 -16.62 1.61
N LYS A 159 -17.23 -17.01 0.43
CA LYS A 159 -16.44 -17.13 -0.81
C LYS A 159 -15.92 -15.76 -1.28
N GLU A 160 -16.75 -14.73 -1.18
CA GLU A 160 -16.39 -13.35 -1.55
C GLU A 160 -15.29 -12.78 -0.65
N PHE A 161 -15.32 -13.21 0.62
CA PHE A 161 -14.34 -12.86 1.62
C PHE A 161 -13.21 -13.89 1.73
N SER A 162 -13.06 -14.84 0.81
CA SER A 162 -11.96 -15.83 0.83
C SER A 162 -10.98 -15.55 -0.32
N PRO A 163 -9.85 -14.85 -0.05
CA PRO A 163 -8.81 -14.57 -1.05
C PRO A 163 -8.37 -15.80 -1.87
N GLU A 164 -8.27 -16.98 -1.23
CA GLU A 164 -7.90 -18.24 -1.90
C GLU A 164 -8.90 -18.65 -2.99
N ILE A 165 -10.20 -18.40 -2.77
CA ILE A 165 -11.25 -18.68 -3.73
C ILE A 165 -11.33 -17.55 -4.76
N LYS A 166 -11.29 -16.30 -4.28
CA LYS A 166 -11.43 -15.10 -5.12
C LYS A 166 -10.36 -15.01 -6.20
N ILE A 167 -9.10 -15.36 -5.91
CA ILE A 167 -8.02 -15.34 -6.92
C ILE A 167 -8.27 -16.28 -8.11
N GLN A 168 -9.14 -17.28 -7.95
CA GLN A 168 -9.50 -18.23 -9.02
C GLN A 168 -10.53 -17.67 -10.00
N ASP A 169 -11.12 -16.50 -9.69
CA ASP A 169 -12.08 -15.81 -10.55
C ASP A 169 -11.47 -15.54 -11.95
N PRO A 170 -12.13 -15.99 -13.04
CA PRO A 170 -11.71 -15.68 -14.40
C PRO A 170 -11.43 -14.21 -14.69
N CYS A 171 -12.14 -13.28 -14.05
CA CYS A 171 -11.94 -11.83 -14.21
C CYS A 171 -10.51 -11.41 -13.81
N LEU A 172 -9.95 -12.02 -12.77
CA LEU A 172 -8.63 -11.68 -12.27
C LEU A 172 -7.48 -12.22 -13.13
N LYS A 173 -7.72 -13.18 -14.04
CA LYS A 173 -6.67 -13.80 -14.85
C LYS A 173 -5.81 -12.81 -15.63
N SER A 174 -6.41 -11.72 -16.09
CA SER A 174 -5.70 -10.66 -16.83
C SER A 174 -4.83 -9.76 -15.93
N SER A 175 -5.15 -9.69 -14.63
CA SER A 175 -4.43 -8.89 -13.64
C SER A 175 -3.23 -9.60 -13.02
N ILE A 176 -3.25 -10.95 -12.98
CA ILE A 176 -2.19 -11.79 -12.37
C ILE A 176 -0.77 -11.42 -12.83
N PRO A 177 -0.48 -11.17 -14.12
CA PRO A 177 0.88 -10.80 -14.56
C PRO A 177 1.40 -9.48 -13.98
N HIS A 178 0.50 -8.58 -13.56
CA HIS A 178 0.83 -7.29 -12.98
C HIS A 178 0.79 -7.31 -11.44
N PHE A 179 0.41 -8.44 -10.86
CA PHE A 179 0.27 -8.59 -9.42
C PHE A 179 1.65 -8.50 -8.74
N PRO A 180 1.80 -7.72 -7.66
CA PRO A 180 3.06 -7.69 -6.92
C PRO A 180 3.36 -9.07 -6.32
N PRO A 181 4.63 -9.47 -6.16
CA PRO A 181 4.99 -10.72 -5.50
C PRO A 181 4.32 -10.84 -4.12
N VAL A 182 3.74 -12.01 -3.83
CA VAL A 182 3.03 -12.32 -2.59
C VAL A 182 3.88 -13.25 -1.73
N TYR A 183 4.13 -12.87 -0.49
CA TYR A 183 4.80 -13.69 0.52
C TYR A 183 3.84 -13.95 1.67
N LEU A 184 3.49 -15.21 1.88
CA LEU A 184 2.68 -15.64 3.00
C LEU A 184 3.61 -16.31 4.02
N VAL A 185 3.58 -15.82 5.26
CA VAL A 185 4.41 -16.33 6.34
C VAL A 185 3.51 -16.71 7.50
N HIS A 186 3.58 -17.97 7.90
CA HIS A 186 2.70 -18.52 8.92
C HIS A 186 3.49 -19.39 9.90
N GLY A 187 3.17 -19.29 11.19
CA GLY A 187 3.73 -20.17 12.20
C GLY A 187 3.01 -21.51 12.21
N THR A 188 3.73 -22.63 12.19
CA THR A 188 3.13 -23.97 12.27
C THR A 188 2.47 -24.27 13.62
N ALA A 189 2.78 -23.50 14.66
CA ALA A 189 2.17 -23.56 15.98
C ALA A 189 1.11 -22.46 16.20
N ASP A 190 0.74 -21.70 15.16
CA ASP A 190 -0.32 -20.71 15.26
C ASP A 190 -1.67 -21.40 15.48
N TYR A 191 -2.21 -21.24 16.68
CA TYR A 191 -3.50 -21.81 17.09
C TYR A 191 -4.65 -20.82 16.93
N SER A 192 -4.36 -19.57 16.55
CA SER A 192 -5.38 -18.55 16.28
C SER A 192 -5.88 -18.68 14.85
N ILE A 193 -4.97 -18.68 13.89
CA ILE A 193 -5.26 -18.99 12.49
C ILE A 193 -4.40 -20.19 12.11
N PRO A 194 -4.97 -21.35 11.72
CA PRO A 194 -4.17 -22.50 11.33
C PRO A 194 -3.47 -22.21 10.01
N SER A 195 -2.25 -22.71 9.84
CA SER A 195 -1.43 -22.49 8.63
C SER A 195 -1.95 -23.21 7.38
N VAL A 196 -3.03 -23.99 7.49
CA VAL A 196 -3.66 -24.75 6.41
C VAL A 196 -4.98 -24.14 5.94
N ALA A 197 -5.34 -22.96 6.46
CA ALA A 197 -6.55 -22.21 6.12
C ALA A 197 -6.23 -20.88 5.41
#